data_AF-A0A8J2T499-F1
#
_entry.id   AF-A0A8J2T499-F1
#
_cell.length_a   1.000
_cell.length_b   1.000
_cell.length_c   1.000
_cell.angle_alpha   90.00
_cell.angle_beta   90.00
_cell.angle_gamma   90.00
#
_symmetry.space_group_name_H-M   'P 1'
#
loop_
_entity.id
_entity.type
_entity.pdbx_description
1 polymer ?
#
loop_
_entity_poly.entity_id
_entity_poly.type
_entity_poly.pdbx_seq_one_letter_code
_entity_poly.pdbx_strand_id
1 'polypeptide(L)'
;MATMVDSKVDGVSHKRRYSEENERASEGDKKSRLEDNKDEVLQSPARGDELQDMTVDSHAHDTDVLAPVAPQQQISIGKDRQTNKYVFPHIGRDDLVNARMFLKYYGLRKFLDSYLPEELNSLYIYFLIKLLGFEIKDREMMSAIYKHAELPDPNAPPKKDLIYTDFEDPLEKRHAVRLIKDLQKAINKVLCTRLRLSNFTTPDAFVDRLKSANRILVLTGAGVSTSLGIPDFRSSEGFYSKIRHLGLDDPQDVFNYDIFMQDPSVFYNIAHLVLPPENIYSPLHGFIKMLQDKGKLLRNYTQNIDNLESYAGIEPEKVVQCHGSFATASCTTCHWKLPGEKIFENIRRLELPLCPYCYMKRKEYFPNDTSTAPQELTPSLHTPLKSHGVLKPDITFFGEALPSKFHKTIREDILKCDLLICIGTSLKVAPVSEIVNMVPSHVPQILINRDPVRHAEFDLNLLGYCDDVATLIAQKCSWDIPHESWNLLKNKKFNCIENDRGVYTVTPKED
;
A
#
# COMPACT_ATOMS: atom_id res chain seq x y z
N MET A 1 -36.61 22.04 18.89
CA MET A 1 -37.98 21.48 18.93
C MET A 1 -37.98 20.16 18.19
N ALA A 2 -38.21 19.09 18.94
CA ALA A 2 -38.36 17.74 18.41
C ALA A 2 -39.77 17.55 17.83
N THR A 3 -39.89 16.90 16.67
CA THR A 3 -40.85 15.80 16.41
C THR A 3 -40.67 15.20 15.01
N MET A 4 -40.89 13.89 14.98
CA MET A 4 -40.94 12.90 13.90
C MET A 4 -41.59 13.33 12.58
N VAL A 5 -41.06 12.81 11.46
CA VAL A 5 -41.87 12.18 10.39
C VAL A 5 -41.07 11.02 9.76
N ASP A 6 -41.57 9.81 9.98
CA ASP A 6 -41.26 8.58 9.23
C ASP A 6 -41.95 8.63 7.86
N SER A 7 -41.24 8.27 6.78
CA SER A 7 -41.90 7.81 5.55
C SER A 7 -41.01 6.82 4.77
N LYS A 8 -41.55 5.60 4.67
CA LYS A 8 -41.11 4.51 3.81
C LYS A 8 -41.21 4.90 2.34
N VAL A 9 -40.17 4.59 1.56
CA VAL A 9 -40.29 4.38 0.10
C VAL A 9 -39.44 3.16 -0.26
N ASP A 10 -40.14 2.10 -0.68
CA ASP A 10 -39.58 0.90 -1.29
C ASP A 10 -39.06 1.23 -2.70
N GLY A 11 -37.82 0.86 -2.98
CA GLY A 11 -37.18 1.04 -4.28
C GLY A 11 -36.06 0.03 -4.46
N VAL A 12 -36.39 -1.09 -5.09
CA VAL A 12 -35.50 -2.22 -5.40
C VAL A 12 -34.32 -1.75 -6.26
N SER A 13 -33.08 -1.94 -5.78
CA SER A 13 -31.90 -2.03 -6.64
C SER A 13 -30.90 -3.01 -6.06
N HIS A 14 -30.60 -4.06 -6.84
CA HIS A 14 -29.64 -5.11 -6.51
C HIS A 14 -28.22 -4.53 -6.37
N LYS A 15 -27.71 -4.47 -5.14
CA LYS A 15 -26.27 -4.39 -4.85
C LYS A 15 -25.87 -5.48 -3.87
N ARG A 16 -24.79 -6.16 -4.23
CA ARG A 16 -24.17 -7.33 -3.61
C ARG A 16 -23.91 -7.08 -2.11
N ARG A 17 -24.50 -7.93 -1.26
CA ARG A 17 -24.14 -8.07 0.16
C ARG A 17 -22.91 -8.97 0.26
N TYR A 18 -21.80 -8.40 0.69
CA TYR A 18 -20.73 -9.12 1.40
C TYR A 18 -20.48 -8.31 2.67
N SER A 19 -20.15 -9.02 3.75
CA SER A 19 -19.90 -8.56 5.14
C SER A 19 -21.14 -8.24 5.99
N GLU A 20 -21.68 -9.26 6.68
CA GLU A 20 -22.32 -9.15 8.00
C GLU A 20 -22.68 -10.54 8.57
N GLU A 21 -21.74 -11.50 8.59
CA GLU A 21 -21.98 -12.82 9.22
C GLU A 21 -20.82 -13.37 10.07
N ASN A 22 -19.71 -12.64 10.26
CA ASN A 22 -18.57 -13.13 11.06
C ASN A 22 -18.43 -12.52 12.47
N GLU A 23 -19.43 -11.80 12.99
CA GLU A 23 -19.41 -11.28 14.37
C GLU A 23 -20.39 -11.97 15.33
N ARG A 24 -21.10 -13.04 14.92
CA ARG A 24 -22.03 -13.77 15.79
C ARG A 24 -21.59 -15.17 16.22
N ALA A 25 -20.36 -15.58 15.92
CA ALA A 25 -19.83 -16.91 16.24
C ALA A 25 -18.72 -16.91 17.32
N SER A 26 -18.76 -16.00 18.31
CA SER A 26 -17.82 -16.04 19.46
C SER A 26 -18.43 -15.85 20.85
N GLU A 27 -19.76 -15.74 20.99
CA GLU A 27 -20.44 -15.62 22.30
C GLU A 27 -21.02 -16.94 22.84
N GLY A 28 -20.76 -18.06 22.17
CA GLY A 28 -21.39 -19.35 22.48
C GLY A 28 -20.50 -20.40 23.14
N ASP A 29 -19.44 -20.05 23.89
CA ASP A 29 -18.70 -21.09 24.64
C ASP A 29 -17.77 -20.54 25.75
N LYS A 30 -18.35 -19.87 26.77
CA LYS A 30 -17.64 -19.58 28.04
C LYS A 30 -18.57 -19.68 29.26
N LYS A 31 -19.31 -20.79 29.35
CA LYS A 31 -19.99 -21.23 30.60
C LYS A 31 -19.54 -22.63 30.98
N SER A 32 -18.28 -22.79 31.34
CA SER A 32 -17.87 -23.80 32.32
C SER A 32 -16.49 -23.44 32.87
N ARG A 33 -16.32 -23.62 34.18
CA ARG A 33 -15.09 -23.39 34.98
C ARG A 33 -14.80 -21.96 35.41
N LEU A 34 -15.61 -21.49 36.36
CA LEU A 34 -15.21 -20.52 37.38
C LEU A 34 -15.86 -20.96 38.71
N GLU A 35 -15.33 -22.03 39.28
CA GLU A 35 -15.39 -22.31 40.71
C GLU A 35 -13.97 -22.75 41.08
N ASP A 36 -13.21 -21.83 41.66
CA ASP A 36 -12.37 -22.08 42.84
C ASP A 36 -11.54 -20.84 43.20
N ASN A 37 -11.51 -20.59 44.51
CA ASN A 37 -10.65 -19.68 45.27
C ASN A 37 -11.06 -18.21 45.35
N LYS A 38 -11.89 -17.99 46.38
CA LYS A 38 -11.95 -16.77 47.20
C LYS A 38 -10.68 -16.61 48.05
N ASP A 39 -10.55 -15.38 48.54
CA ASP A 39 -9.72 -14.89 49.66
C ASP A 39 -8.31 -14.44 49.31
N GLU A 40 -8.15 -13.13 49.06
CA GLU A 40 -7.44 -12.26 49.99
C GLU A 40 -7.77 -10.77 49.72
N VAL A 41 -8.23 -10.10 50.77
CA VAL A 41 -8.58 -8.67 50.83
C VAL A 41 -7.36 -7.91 51.32
N LEU A 42 -6.94 -6.84 50.62
CA LEU A 42 -6.22 -5.71 51.24
C LEU A 42 -6.26 -4.45 50.34
N GLN A 43 -7.14 -3.53 50.76
CA GLN A 43 -7.03 -2.06 50.75
C GLN A 43 -6.28 -1.34 49.61
N SER A 44 -7.04 -0.58 48.83
CA SER A 44 -6.55 0.54 48.01
C SER A 44 -6.25 1.78 48.86
N PRO A 45 -5.23 2.55 48.48
CA PRO A 45 -5.32 4.00 48.57
C PRO A 45 -5.10 4.65 47.19
N ALA A 46 -5.94 5.64 46.92
CA ALA A 46 -5.82 6.56 45.79
C ALA A 46 -4.49 7.32 45.82
N ARG A 47 -3.82 7.43 44.66
CA ARG A 47 -2.80 8.40 44.23
C ARG A 47 -2.77 8.26 42.70
N GLY A 48 -3.04 9.30 41.90
CA GLY A 48 -2.27 10.53 41.82
C GLY A 48 -1.52 10.49 40.50
N ASP A 49 -1.92 11.33 39.54
CA ASP A 49 -1.27 11.53 38.25
C ASP A 49 0.25 11.70 38.41
N GLU A 50 1.04 10.89 37.70
CA GLU A 50 2.41 11.19 37.28
C GLU A 50 2.90 10.08 36.32
N LEU A 51 2.58 10.24 35.03
CA LEU A 51 3.26 9.48 33.96
C LEU A 51 4.57 10.20 33.65
N GLN A 52 5.66 9.62 34.14
CA GLN A 52 7.02 10.05 33.88
C GLN A 52 7.37 9.98 32.40
N ASP A 53 7.97 11.08 31.96
CA ASP A 53 8.60 11.36 30.69
C ASP A 53 9.67 10.29 30.37
N MET A 54 9.38 9.41 29.41
CA MET A 54 10.40 8.62 28.75
C MET A 54 10.94 9.44 27.59
N THR A 55 12.06 10.12 27.83
CA THR A 55 12.81 10.88 26.84
C THR A 55 13.18 10.00 25.65
N VAL A 56 12.50 10.23 24.53
CA VAL A 56 12.90 9.72 23.21
C VAL A 56 14.10 10.55 22.78
N ASP A 57 15.24 9.88 22.55
CA ASP A 57 16.45 10.49 22.02
C ASP A 57 16.13 11.36 20.79
N SER A 58 16.41 12.65 20.94
CA SER A 58 16.16 13.69 19.97
C SER A 58 17.12 13.60 18.79
N HIS A 59 16.75 12.85 17.76
CA HIS A 59 17.17 13.15 16.39
C HIS A 59 16.20 14.16 15.77
N ALA A 60 16.22 15.39 16.30
CA ALA A 60 15.33 16.50 15.93
C ALA A 60 15.83 17.31 14.71
N HIS A 61 16.38 16.66 13.67
CA HIS A 61 16.97 17.38 12.53
C HIS A 61 16.31 17.17 11.15
N ASP A 62 15.31 16.28 11.00
CA ASP A 62 14.70 16.01 9.67
C ASP A 62 13.19 16.36 9.55
N THR A 63 12.54 16.89 10.59
CA THR A 63 11.10 17.25 10.56
C THR A 63 10.78 18.64 10.01
N ASP A 64 11.80 19.47 9.78
CA ASP A 64 11.63 20.90 9.45
C ASP A 64 11.01 21.11 8.05
N VAL A 65 11.27 20.19 7.11
CA VAL A 65 10.75 20.26 5.73
C VAL A 65 9.21 20.12 5.67
N LEU A 66 8.63 19.42 6.66
CA LEU A 66 7.18 19.20 6.74
C LEU A 66 6.51 20.10 7.79
N ALA A 67 7.24 21.04 8.39
CA ALA A 67 6.67 22.01 9.32
C ALA A 67 5.89 23.09 8.54
N PRO A 68 4.57 23.22 8.76
CA PRO A 68 3.76 24.23 8.09
C PRO A 68 3.93 25.60 8.74
N VAL A 69 3.76 26.65 7.93
CA VAL A 69 3.64 28.03 8.42
C VAL A 69 2.22 28.26 8.90
N ALA A 70 2.06 28.79 10.11
CA ALA A 70 0.74 29.14 10.61
C ALA A 70 0.09 30.23 9.73
N PRO A 71 -1.21 30.14 9.42
CA PRO A 71 -1.87 31.19 8.66
C PRO A 71 -1.78 32.52 9.41
N GLN A 72 -1.37 33.59 8.72
CA GLN A 72 -1.20 34.91 9.33
C GLN A 72 -2.54 35.52 9.77
N GLN A 73 -3.63 35.13 9.10
CA GLN A 73 -4.99 35.54 9.39
C GLN A 73 -5.96 34.41 9.04
N GLN A 74 -7.09 34.37 9.74
CA GLN A 74 -8.21 33.50 9.36
C GLN A 74 -8.77 33.90 7.99
N ILE A 75 -9.40 32.93 7.33
CA ILE A 75 -10.07 33.15 6.05
C ILE A 75 -11.14 34.22 6.25
N SER A 76 -11.15 35.21 5.36
CA SER A 76 -12.13 36.30 5.38
C SER A 76 -12.84 36.35 4.03
N ILE A 77 -14.13 36.00 3.99
CA ILE A 77 -14.96 36.04 2.78
C ILE A 77 -15.90 37.24 2.91
N GLY A 78 -15.61 38.32 2.19
CA GLY A 78 -16.41 39.55 2.20
C GLY A 78 -17.38 39.64 1.03
N LYS A 79 -18.42 40.46 1.15
CA LYS A 79 -19.31 40.85 0.05
C LYS A 79 -18.83 42.12 -0.63
N ASP A 80 -18.81 42.14 -1.96
CA ASP A 80 -18.59 43.36 -2.73
C ASP A 80 -19.82 44.28 -2.63
N ARG A 81 -19.60 45.54 -2.29
CA ARG A 81 -20.64 46.59 -2.20
C ARG A 81 -21.37 46.83 -3.52
N GLN A 82 -20.71 46.64 -4.65
CA GLN A 82 -21.29 46.93 -5.97
C GLN A 82 -22.16 45.77 -6.48
N THR A 83 -21.66 44.55 -6.37
CA THR A 83 -22.33 43.36 -6.92
C THR A 83 -23.20 42.63 -5.90
N ASN A 84 -23.04 42.95 -4.61
CA ASN A 84 -23.65 42.24 -3.48
C ASN A 84 -23.33 40.73 -3.47
N LYS A 85 -22.22 40.31 -4.10
CA LYS A 85 -21.75 38.94 -4.16
C LYS A 85 -20.53 38.73 -3.27
N TYR A 86 -20.38 37.51 -2.75
CA TYR A 86 -19.23 37.10 -1.97
C TYR A 86 -17.97 36.96 -2.83
N VAL A 87 -16.84 37.40 -2.30
CA VAL A 87 -15.53 37.36 -2.95
C VAL A 87 -14.64 36.38 -2.19
N PHE A 88 -14.14 35.36 -2.88
CA PHE A 88 -13.20 34.40 -2.30
C PHE A 88 -11.78 34.97 -2.30
N PRO A 89 -11.01 34.79 -1.22
CA PRO A 89 -9.59 35.08 -1.22
C PRO A 89 -8.85 34.34 -2.34
N HIS A 90 -7.80 34.96 -2.87
CA HIS A 90 -6.92 34.29 -3.82
C HIS A 90 -6.16 33.15 -3.13
N ILE A 91 -6.09 31.99 -3.78
CA ILE A 91 -5.36 30.81 -3.28
C ILE A 91 -4.17 30.55 -4.22
N GLY A 92 -2.95 30.75 -3.73
CA GLY A 92 -1.72 30.36 -4.41
C GLY A 92 -1.40 28.87 -4.27
N ARG A 93 -0.43 28.40 -5.06
CA ARG A 93 0.08 27.02 -4.98
C ARG A 93 0.66 26.69 -3.61
N ASP A 94 1.36 27.65 -3.00
CA ASP A 94 1.99 27.45 -1.70
C ASP A 94 0.94 27.39 -0.57
N ASP A 95 -0.17 28.12 -0.69
CA ASP A 95 -1.29 28.07 0.27
C ASP A 95 -1.92 26.66 0.32
N LEU A 96 -2.10 26.04 -0.85
CA LEU A 96 -2.65 24.69 -0.99
C LEU A 96 -1.76 23.65 -0.29
N VAL A 97 -0.44 23.74 -0.51
CA VAL A 97 0.53 22.83 0.09
C VAL A 97 0.62 23.06 1.59
N ASN A 98 0.72 24.32 2.02
CA ASN A 98 0.81 24.70 3.42
C ASN A 98 -0.44 24.29 4.21
N ALA A 99 -1.65 24.46 3.67
CA ALA A 99 -2.89 24.03 4.32
C ALA A 99 -2.94 22.51 4.52
N ARG A 100 -2.49 21.72 3.53
CA ARG A 100 -2.37 20.27 3.68
C ARG A 100 -1.33 19.89 4.74
N MET A 101 -0.18 20.54 4.74
CA MET A 101 0.85 20.34 5.78
C MET A 101 0.31 20.67 7.17
N PHE A 102 -0.38 21.81 7.32
CA PHE A 102 -1.00 22.24 8.58
C PHE A 102 -2.02 21.23 9.10
N LEU A 103 -2.91 20.74 8.24
CA LEU A 103 -3.89 19.71 8.59
C LEU A 103 -3.22 18.42 9.07
N LYS A 104 -2.14 17.98 8.41
CA LYS A 104 -1.43 16.75 8.82
C LYS A 104 -0.60 16.93 10.08
N TYR A 105 0.01 18.10 10.26
CA TYR A 105 0.92 18.38 11.37
C TYR A 105 0.18 18.66 12.68
N TYR A 106 -0.84 19.52 12.64
CA TYR A 106 -1.56 19.97 13.83
C TYR A 106 -2.91 19.26 14.05
N GLY A 107 -3.37 18.51 13.05
CA GLY A 107 -4.64 17.79 13.08
C GLY A 107 -5.85 18.68 12.76
N LEU A 108 -7.01 18.01 12.62
CA LEU A 108 -8.25 18.64 12.16
C LEU A 108 -8.71 19.81 13.03
N ARG A 109 -8.67 19.66 14.36
CA ARG A 109 -9.19 20.69 15.27
C ARG A 109 -8.43 22.00 15.14
N LYS A 110 -7.10 21.97 15.30
CA LYS A 110 -6.25 23.15 15.12
C LYS A 110 -6.35 23.73 13.72
N PHE A 111 -6.47 22.89 12.69
CA PHE A 111 -6.69 23.35 11.31
C PHE A 111 -7.96 24.19 11.20
N LEU A 112 -9.10 23.69 11.70
CA LEU A 112 -10.35 24.45 11.64
C LEU A 112 -10.26 25.74 12.48
N ASP A 113 -9.75 25.67 13.71
CA ASP A 113 -9.65 26.82 14.62
C ASP A 113 -8.72 27.93 14.07
N SER A 114 -7.67 27.56 13.33
CA SER A 114 -6.69 28.52 12.79
C SER A 114 -7.12 29.12 11.46
N TYR A 115 -7.87 28.38 10.64
CA TYR A 115 -8.26 28.83 9.31
C TYR A 115 -9.65 29.48 9.28
N LEU A 116 -10.58 29.07 10.15
CA LEU A 116 -11.95 29.60 10.16
C LEU A 116 -12.14 30.69 11.21
N PRO A 117 -12.93 31.75 10.90
CA PRO A 117 -13.37 32.73 11.88
C PRO A 117 -14.43 32.17 12.84
N GLU A 118 -14.68 32.87 13.95
CA GLU A 118 -15.70 32.50 14.94
C GLU A 118 -17.12 32.50 14.33
N GLU A 119 -17.42 33.47 13.48
CA GLU A 119 -18.68 33.59 12.76
C GLU A 119 -18.52 33.16 11.30
N LEU A 120 -19.27 32.13 10.90
CA LEU A 120 -19.10 31.45 9.63
C LEU A 120 -20.44 31.20 8.91
N ASN A 121 -20.36 31.10 7.58
CA ASN A 121 -21.47 30.70 6.70
C ASN A 121 -21.05 29.51 5.82
N SER A 122 -21.98 28.97 5.03
CA SER A 122 -21.72 27.76 4.23
C SER A 122 -20.65 27.91 3.13
N LEU A 123 -20.30 29.13 2.71
CA LEU A 123 -19.27 29.36 1.69
C LEU A 123 -17.85 29.08 2.21
N TYR A 124 -17.63 29.18 3.52
CA TYR A 124 -16.37 28.78 4.13
C TYR A 124 -16.08 27.28 3.94
N ILE A 125 -17.14 26.45 3.95
CA ILE A 125 -17.01 25.00 3.71
C ILE A 125 -16.51 24.75 2.28
N TYR A 126 -17.10 25.44 1.30
CA TYR A 126 -16.64 25.39 -0.09
C TYR A 126 -15.20 25.89 -0.23
N PHE A 127 -14.87 27.01 0.42
CA PHE A 127 -13.52 27.57 0.35
C PHE A 127 -12.47 26.62 0.95
N LEU A 128 -12.76 25.95 2.07
CA LEU A 128 -11.86 24.94 2.63
C LEU A 128 -11.61 23.77 1.67
N ILE A 129 -12.62 23.31 0.93
CA ILE A 129 -12.45 22.28 -0.10
C ILE A 129 -11.46 22.76 -1.17
N LYS A 130 -11.59 24.02 -1.62
CA LYS A 130 -10.68 24.64 -2.58
C LYS A 130 -9.28 24.85 -2.01
N LEU A 131 -9.16 25.29 -0.76
CA LEU A 131 -7.89 25.47 -0.06
C LEU A 131 -7.14 24.15 0.16
N LEU A 132 -7.84 23.04 0.33
CA LEU A 132 -7.25 21.71 0.33
C LEU A 132 -6.93 21.19 -1.08
N GLY A 133 -7.20 21.96 -2.13
CA GLY A 133 -6.89 21.65 -3.52
C GLY A 133 -7.84 20.67 -4.18
N PHE A 134 -9.11 20.66 -3.76
CA PHE A 134 -10.15 19.85 -4.37
C PHE A 134 -11.13 20.72 -5.15
N GLU A 135 -11.74 20.11 -6.17
CA GLU A 135 -12.76 20.76 -6.99
C GLU A 135 -14.10 20.03 -6.89
N ILE A 136 -15.17 20.82 -6.84
CA ILE A 136 -16.53 20.31 -6.89
C ILE A 136 -16.97 20.25 -8.35
N LYS A 137 -17.32 19.05 -8.81
CA LYS A 137 -17.75 18.79 -10.19
C LYS A 137 -19.27 18.87 -10.40
N ASP A 138 -20.03 18.96 -9.31
CA ASP A 138 -21.48 18.98 -9.35
C ASP A 138 -22.01 20.32 -9.90
N ARG A 139 -22.66 20.28 -11.07
CA ARG A 139 -23.11 21.49 -11.77
C ARG A 139 -24.18 22.27 -11.01
N GLU A 140 -25.09 21.59 -10.34
CA GLU A 140 -26.16 22.22 -9.54
C GLU A 140 -25.56 22.99 -8.37
N MET A 141 -24.66 22.35 -7.62
CA MET A 141 -23.94 22.98 -6.51
C MET A 141 -23.09 24.16 -6.96
N MET A 142 -22.34 24.02 -8.06
CA MET A 142 -21.54 25.12 -8.59
C MET A 142 -22.41 26.31 -9.02
N SER A 143 -23.58 26.04 -9.63
CA SER A 143 -24.56 27.08 -9.97
C SER A 143 -25.11 27.79 -8.72
N ALA A 144 -25.45 27.02 -7.68
CA ALA A 144 -25.92 27.56 -6.41
C ALA A 144 -24.86 28.45 -5.74
N ILE A 145 -23.59 28.05 -5.75
CA ILE A 145 -22.48 28.85 -5.20
C ILE A 145 -22.30 30.15 -6.00
N TYR A 146 -22.20 30.08 -7.33
CA TYR A 146 -21.94 31.26 -8.16
C TYR A 146 -23.15 32.21 -8.34
N LYS A 147 -24.33 31.80 -7.90
CA LYS A 147 -25.46 32.71 -7.69
C LYS A 147 -25.13 33.76 -6.62
N HIS A 148 -24.42 33.35 -5.57
CA HIS A 148 -24.11 34.19 -4.40
C HIS A 148 -22.66 34.67 -4.36
N ALA A 149 -21.73 33.98 -5.02
CA ALA A 149 -20.32 34.33 -5.08
C ALA A 149 -19.88 34.77 -6.49
N GLU A 150 -18.84 35.59 -6.56
CA GLU A 150 -18.21 35.96 -7.82
C GLU A 150 -17.42 34.79 -8.42
N LEU A 151 -17.31 34.79 -9.74
CA LEU A 151 -16.45 33.83 -10.43
C LEU A 151 -14.97 34.18 -10.14
N PRO A 152 -14.10 33.19 -9.88
CA PRO A 152 -12.69 33.45 -9.69
C PRO A 152 -12.10 34.02 -10.98
N ASP A 153 -11.58 35.25 -10.94
CA ASP A 153 -10.79 35.84 -12.02
C ASP A 153 -9.35 36.03 -11.53
N PRO A 154 -8.37 35.26 -12.06
CA PRO A 154 -6.97 35.36 -11.68
C PRO A 154 -6.34 36.72 -12.00
N ASN A 155 -6.91 37.48 -12.93
CA ASN A 155 -6.36 38.74 -13.42
C ASN A 155 -7.07 39.97 -12.84
N ALA A 156 -8.10 39.78 -12.01
CA ALA A 156 -8.82 40.88 -11.39
C ALA A 156 -7.97 41.54 -10.28
N PRO A 157 -7.92 42.89 -10.22
CA PRO A 157 -7.22 43.57 -9.14
C PRO A 157 -7.88 43.28 -7.78
N PRO A 158 -7.12 43.30 -6.67
CA PRO A 158 -7.66 43.06 -5.34
C PRO A 158 -8.73 44.12 -5.01
N LYS A 159 -9.95 43.66 -4.71
CA LYS A 159 -11.08 44.53 -4.40
C LYS A 159 -10.88 45.18 -3.02
N LYS A 160 -11.06 46.50 -2.95
CA LYS A 160 -10.81 47.30 -1.73
C LYS A 160 -12.07 47.57 -0.90
N ASP A 161 -13.26 47.41 -1.47
CA ASP A 161 -14.55 47.77 -0.84
C ASP A 161 -15.39 46.53 -0.47
N LEU A 162 -14.89 45.70 0.44
CA LEU A 162 -15.60 44.51 0.93
C LEU A 162 -16.29 44.75 2.28
N ILE A 163 -17.50 44.20 2.45
CA ILE A 163 -18.25 44.17 3.71
C ILE A 163 -18.13 42.78 4.33
N TYR A 164 -17.83 42.71 5.64
CA TYR A 164 -17.62 41.46 6.39
C TYR A 164 -18.66 41.20 7.49
N THR A 165 -19.74 41.97 7.55
CA THR A 165 -20.73 41.93 8.65
C THR A 165 -21.97 41.07 8.35
N ASP A 166 -22.01 40.37 7.22
CA ASP A 166 -23.16 39.58 6.80
C ASP A 166 -22.88 38.08 6.95
N PHE A 167 -23.51 37.48 7.95
CA PHE A 167 -23.33 36.08 8.35
C PHE A 167 -24.56 35.21 8.04
N GLU A 168 -25.54 35.72 7.28
CA GLU A 168 -26.65 34.88 6.84
C GLU A 168 -26.15 33.77 5.90
N ASP A 169 -26.68 32.56 6.09
CA ASP A 169 -26.28 31.41 5.29
C ASP A 169 -26.80 31.56 3.85
N PRO A 170 -25.92 31.73 2.84
CA PRO A 170 -26.36 31.98 1.48
C PRO A 170 -26.83 30.71 0.76
N LEU A 171 -26.53 29.52 1.29
CA LEU A 171 -26.90 28.26 0.65
C LEU A 171 -28.04 27.57 1.39
N GLU A 172 -28.89 26.88 0.62
CA GLU A 172 -29.91 26.01 1.19
C GLU A 172 -29.28 24.88 2.02
N LYS A 173 -29.97 24.45 3.08
CA LYS A 173 -29.50 23.37 3.99
C LYS A 173 -29.03 22.11 3.26
N ARG A 174 -29.70 21.72 2.17
CA ARG A 174 -29.30 20.54 1.37
C ARG A 174 -27.91 20.69 0.74
N HIS A 175 -27.56 21.89 0.28
CA HIS A 175 -26.25 22.18 -0.31
C HIS A 175 -25.18 22.23 0.78
N ALA A 176 -25.46 22.86 1.92
CA ALA A 176 -24.54 22.91 3.06
C ALA A 176 -24.18 21.50 3.58
N VAL A 177 -25.18 20.63 3.79
CA VAL A 177 -24.95 19.23 4.23
C VAL A 177 -24.08 18.47 3.23
N ARG A 178 -24.29 18.69 1.93
CA ARG A 178 -23.49 18.04 0.89
C ARG A 178 -22.05 18.56 0.87
N LEU A 179 -21.84 19.87 1.02
CA LEU A 179 -20.52 20.47 1.16
C LEU A 179 -19.76 19.93 2.38
N ILE A 180 -20.44 19.74 3.52
CA ILE A 180 -19.83 19.14 4.72
C ILE A 180 -19.32 17.73 4.42
N LYS A 181 -20.12 16.90 3.74
CA LYS A 181 -19.70 15.53 3.36
C LYS A 181 -18.51 15.54 2.41
N ASP A 182 -18.47 16.48 1.46
CA ASP A 182 -17.37 16.58 0.51
C ASP A 182 -16.10 17.13 1.16
N LEU A 183 -16.23 18.07 2.11
CA LEU A 183 -15.10 18.54 2.94
C LEU A 183 -14.55 17.42 3.82
N GLN A 184 -15.40 16.61 4.46
CA GLN A 184 -14.96 15.44 5.24
C GLN A 184 -14.15 14.45 4.37
N LYS A 185 -14.61 14.19 3.14
CA LYS A 185 -13.86 13.35 2.19
C LYS A 185 -12.52 13.97 1.80
N ALA A 186 -12.48 15.28 1.53
CA ALA A 186 -11.25 16.00 1.21
C ALA A 186 -10.23 15.94 2.35
N ILE A 187 -10.67 16.21 3.58
CA ILE A 187 -9.86 16.12 4.81
C ILE A 187 -9.31 14.70 4.98
N ASN A 188 -10.16 13.69 4.93
CA ASN A 188 -9.74 12.29 5.08
C ASN A 188 -8.75 11.89 3.97
N LYS A 189 -8.99 12.33 2.73
CA LYS A 189 -8.07 12.09 1.63
C LYS A 189 -6.70 12.71 1.88
N VAL A 190 -6.62 13.94 2.40
CA VAL A 190 -5.34 14.58 2.74
C VAL A 190 -4.64 13.88 3.90
N LEU A 191 -5.36 13.55 4.97
CA LEU A 191 -4.80 12.85 6.12
C LEU A 191 -4.19 11.49 5.73
N CYS A 192 -4.87 10.73 4.86
CA CYS A 192 -4.40 9.43 4.39
C CYS A 192 -3.37 9.49 3.24
N THR A 193 -3.19 10.64 2.58
CA THR A 193 -2.26 10.75 1.43
C THR A 193 -0.91 11.30 1.89
N ARG A 194 0.18 10.61 1.59
CA ARG A 194 1.55 11.07 1.89
C ARG A 194 1.85 12.41 1.19
N LEU A 195 2.56 13.30 1.88
CA LEU A 195 3.10 14.52 1.27
C LEU A 195 4.54 14.25 0.86
N ARG A 196 4.88 14.57 -0.38
CA ARG A 196 6.25 14.41 -0.91
C ARG A 196 7.20 15.40 -0.26
N LEU A 197 8.43 14.98 -0.02
CA LEU A 197 9.52 15.82 0.49
C LEU A 197 10.02 16.74 -0.62
N SER A 198 9.84 18.05 -0.44
CA SER A 198 10.16 19.06 -1.46
C SER A 198 11.66 19.17 -1.76
N ASN A 199 12.50 18.79 -0.81
CA ASN A 199 13.97 18.79 -0.89
C ASN A 199 14.55 17.48 -1.44
N PHE A 200 13.73 16.46 -1.73
CA PHE A 200 14.19 15.14 -2.17
C PHE A 200 13.60 14.78 -3.54
N THR A 201 14.01 15.46 -4.60
CA THR A 201 13.41 15.26 -5.93
C THR A 201 14.40 14.95 -7.04
N THR A 202 15.69 14.72 -6.75
CA THR A 202 16.72 14.51 -7.79
C THR A 202 17.49 13.20 -7.58
N PRO A 203 18.04 12.59 -8.65
CA PRO A 203 18.93 11.43 -8.54
C PRO A 203 20.15 11.69 -7.66
N ASP A 204 20.68 12.92 -7.65
CA ASP A 204 21.85 13.27 -6.83
C ASP A 204 21.49 13.33 -5.34
N ALA A 205 20.31 13.87 -4.98
CA ALA A 205 19.80 13.80 -3.62
C ALA A 205 19.61 12.34 -3.16
N PHE A 206 19.19 11.45 -4.06
CA PHE A 206 19.13 10.02 -3.77
C PHE A 206 20.51 9.40 -3.56
N VAL A 207 21.51 9.73 -4.38
CA VAL A 207 22.89 9.26 -4.20
C VAL A 207 23.46 9.71 -2.85
N ASP A 208 23.26 10.96 -2.47
CA ASP A 208 23.73 11.51 -1.19
C ASP A 208 23.03 10.84 0.00
N ARG A 209 21.73 10.59 -0.10
CA ARG A 209 21.00 9.85 0.93
C ARG A 209 21.37 8.38 0.96
N LEU A 210 21.65 7.74 -0.18
CA LEU A 210 22.09 6.35 -0.22
C LEU A 210 23.46 6.18 0.46
N LYS A 211 24.36 7.17 0.31
CA LYS A 211 25.67 7.19 1.00
C LYS A 211 25.54 7.40 2.51
N SER A 212 24.63 8.27 2.96
CA SER A 212 24.47 8.62 4.38
C SER A 212 23.51 7.71 5.18
N ALA A 213 22.53 7.07 4.52
CA ALA A 213 21.57 6.17 5.14
C ALA A 213 22.22 4.90 5.70
N ASN A 214 21.70 4.41 6.83
CA ASN A 214 22.18 3.21 7.51
C ASN A 214 21.08 2.15 7.70
N ARG A 215 19.81 2.51 7.48
CA ARG A 215 18.64 1.66 7.74
C ARG A 215 17.69 1.68 6.55
N ILE A 216 18.20 1.19 5.42
CA ILE A 216 17.50 1.17 4.14
C ILE A 216 16.52 -0.01 4.11
N LEU A 217 15.24 0.28 3.88
CA LEU A 217 14.22 -0.72 3.60
C LEU A 217 14.02 -0.82 2.08
N VAL A 218 14.20 -2.02 1.54
CA VAL A 218 14.01 -2.30 0.11
C VAL A 218 12.77 -3.17 -0.08
N LEU A 219 11.82 -2.73 -0.89
CA LEU A 219 10.62 -3.49 -1.24
C LEU A 219 10.70 -3.92 -2.71
N THR A 220 10.81 -5.22 -2.96
CA THR A 220 10.95 -5.78 -4.32
C THR A 220 9.70 -6.52 -4.76
N GLY A 221 9.39 -6.44 -6.06
CA GLY A 221 8.39 -7.29 -6.72
C GLY A 221 8.91 -7.92 -8.00
N ALA A 222 8.04 -8.59 -8.75
CA ALA A 222 8.44 -9.47 -9.84
C ALA A 222 9.27 -8.80 -10.95
N GLY A 223 9.19 -7.47 -11.10
CA GLY A 223 9.97 -6.71 -12.07
C GLY A 223 11.49 -6.93 -11.93
N VAL A 224 11.98 -7.24 -10.73
CA VAL A 224 13.41 -7.45 -10.47
C VAL A 224 13.98 -8.74 -11.08
N SER A 225 13.10 -9.69 -11.40
CA SER A 225 13.46 -11.00 -11.95
C SER A 225 13.22 -11.09 -13.46
N THR A 226 12.65 -10.04 -14.08
CA THR A 226 12.26 -10.07 -15.50
C THR A 226 13.44 -10.14 -16.47
N SER A 227 14.61 -9.60 -16.11
CA SER A 227 15.84 -9.71 -16.91
C SER A 227 16.41 -11.13 -16.96
N LEU A 228 15.95 -12.02 -16.08
CA LEU A 228 16.31 -13.44 -16.03
C LEU A 228 15.34 -14.32 -16.83
N GLY A 229 14.35 -13.72 -17.50
CA GLY A 229 13.32 -14.44 -18.24
C GLY A 229 12.13 -14.90 -17.39
N ILE A 230 12.11 -14.59 -16.08
CA ILE A 230 10.95 -14.85 -15.22
C ILE A 230 9.89 -13.77 -15.50
N PRO A 231 8.74 -14.10 -16.10
CA PRO A 231 7.73 -13.09 -16.41
C PRO A 231 7.18 -12.48 -15.12
N ASP A 232 6.86 -11.18 -15.15
CA ASP A 232 6.05 -10.59 -14.09
C ASP A 232 4.61 -11.13 -14.13
N PHE A 233 3.78 -10.75 -13.16
CA PHE A 233 2.39 -11.23 -13.15
C PHE A 233 1.48 -10.48 -14.13
N ARG A 234 1.68 -9.16 -14.30
CA ARG A 234 0.64 -8.25 -14.79
C ARG A 234 0.96 -7.53 -16.10
N SER A 235 2.18 -7.63 -16.63
CA SER A 235 2.49 -7.01 -17.93
C SER A 235 1.74 -7.69 -19.08
N SER A 236 1.78 -7.11 -20.28
CA SER A 236 1.17 -7.68 -21.48
C SER A 236 1.66 -9.10 -21.77
N GLU A 237 2.94 -9.37 -21.51
CA GLU A 237 3.59 -10.69 -21.67
C GLU A 237 3.75 -11.44 -20.33
N GLY A 238 3.05 -10.96 -19.29
CA GLY A 238 3.12 -11.50 -17.93
C GLY A 238 2.41 -12.84 -17.75
N PHE A 239 2.54 -13.42 -16.55
CA PHE A 239 1.97 -14.71 -16.20
C PHE A 239 0.45 -14.79 -16.46
N TYR A 240 -0.32 -13.77 -16.10
CA TYR A 240 -1.78 -13.79 -16.25
C TYR A 240 -2.25 -13.78 -17.71
N SER A 241 -1.48 -13.20 -18.65
CA SER A 241 -1.83 -13.26 -20.08
C SER A 241 -1.58 -14.66 -20.64
N LYS A 242 -0.53 -15.35 -20.17
CA LYS A 242 -0.19 -16.71 -20.59
C LYS A 242 -1.23 -17.74 -20.19
N ILE A 243 -1.86 -17.61 -19.03
CA ILE A 243 -2.84 -18.59 -18.53
C ILE A 243 -4.29 -18.32 -18.97
N ARG A 244 -4.53 -17.25 -19.74
CA ARG A 244 -5.88 -16.85 -20.16
C ARG A 244 -6.61 -17.92 -20.97
N HIS A 245 -5.86 -18.76 -21.69
CA HIS A 245 -6.39 -19.86 -22.48
C HIS A 245 -7.02 -20.97 -21.62
N LEU A 246 -6.78 -20.99 -20.30
CA LEU A 246 -7.40 -21.94 -19.37
C LEU A 246 -8.88 -21.62 -19.08
N GLY A 247 -9.41 -20.50 -19.60
CA GLY A 247 -10.83 -20.17 -19.50
C GLY A 247 -11.30 -19.71 -18.12
N LEU A 248 -10.38 -19.23 -17.27
CA LEU A 248 -10.71 -18.63 -15.96
C LEU A 248 -11.27 -17.21 -16.14
N ASP A 249 -12.34 -16.90 -15.40
CA ASP A 249 -12.96 -15.57 -15.40
C ASP A 249 -12.01 -14.50 -14.83
N ASP A 250 -11.36 -14.78 -13.69
CA ASP A 250 -10.24 -14.01 -13.16
C ASP A 250 -8.96 -14.88 -13.12
N PRO A 251 -7.89 -14.52 -13.86
CA PRO A 251 -6.65 -15.29 -13.85
C PRO A 251 -5.95 -15.29 -12.47
N GLN A 252 -6.33 -14.42 -11.53
CA GLN A 252 -5.83 -14.46 -10.15
C GLN A 252 -6.35 -15.67 -9.36
N ASP A 253 -7.43 -16.30 -9.82
CA ASP A 253 -8.06 -17.45 -9.15
C ASP A 253 -7.14 -18.66 -9.04
N VAL A 254 -6.11 -18.78 -9.88
CA VAL A 254 -5.08 -19.85 -9.74
C VAL A 254 -4.28 -19.77 -8.45
N PHE A 255 -4.25 -18.61 -7.80
CA PHE A 255 -3.62 -18.38 -6.50
C PHE A 255 -4.65 -18.06 -5.42
N ASN A 256 -5.93 -18.39 -5.60
CA ASN A 256 -6.95 -18.17 -4.58
C ASN A 256 -6.99 -19.36 -3.61
N TYR A 257 -6.88 -19.07 -2.30
CA TYR A 257 -6.80 -20.10 -1.27
C TYR A 257 -8.06 -20.96 -1.20
N ASP A 258 -9.25 -20.35 -1.28
CA ASP A 258 -10.52 -21.08 -1.21
C ASP A 258 -10.69 -21.98 -2.44
N ILE A 259 -10.29 -21.49 -3.61
CA ILE A 259 -10.29 -22.29 -4.85
C ILE A 259 -9.30 -23.44 -4.73
N PHE A 260 -8.09 -23.23 -4.20
CA PHE A 260 -7.14 -24.31 -3.96
C PHE A 260 -7.70 -25.36 -2.99
N MET A 261 -8.39 -24.93 -1.94
CA MET A 261 -9.00 -25.84 -0.98
C MET A 261 -10.14 -26.65 -1.62
N GLN A 262 -10.92 -26.06 -2.52
CA GLN A 262 -11.99 -26.74 -3.25
C GLN A 262 -11.47 -27.65 -4.36
N ASP A 263 -10.52 -27.16 -5.16
CA ASP A 263 -9.92 -27.85 -6.30
C ASP A 263 -8.44 -27.46 -6.49
N PRO A 264 -7.50 -28.22 -5.89
CA PRO A 264 -6.07 -27.92 -5.99
C PRO A 264 -5.51 -28.11 -7.41
N SER A 265 -6.23 -28.80 -8.31
CA SER A 265 -5.78 -29.02 -9.69
C SER A 265 -5.65 -27.71 -10.47
N VAL A 266 -6.47 -26.69 -10.14
CA VAL A 266 -6.43 -25.37 -10.79
C VAL A 266 -5.03 -24.75 -10.68
N PHE A 267 -4.44 -24.79 -9.47
CA PHE A 267 -3.07 -24.34 -9.25
C PHE A 267 -2.05 -25.30 -9.86
N TYR A 268 -2.18 -26.62 -9.61
CA TYR A 268 -1.16 -27.58 -10.03
C TYR A 268 -1.01 -27.71 -11.55
N ASN A 269 -2.06 -27.40 -12.32
CA ASN A 269 -1.99 -27.28 -13.78
C ASN A 269 -1.06 -26.16 -14.25
N ILE A 270 -0.83 -25.12 -13.44
CA ILE A 270 0.05 -23.99 -13.76
C ILE A 270 1.31 -23.92 -12.91
N ALA A 271 1.43 -24.73 -11.85
CA ALA A 271 2.47 -24.61 -10.84
C ALA A 271 3.89 -24.75 -11.42
N HIS A 272 4.06 -25.53 -12.49
CA HIS A 272 5.34 -25.69 -13.18
C HIS A 272 5.86 -24.38 -13.81
N LEU A 273 4.98 -23.45 -14.17
CA LEU A 273 5.34 -22.15 -14.76
C LEU A 273 5.90 -21.16 -13.75
N VAL A 274 5.71 -21.42 -12.46
CA VAL A 274 6.11 -20.54 -11.35
C VAL A 274 7.15 -21.19 -10.44
N LEU A 275 7.66 -22.36 -10.82
CA LEU A 275 8.80 -22.95 -10.14
C LEU A 275 10.02 -22.03 -10.25
N PRO A 276 10.77 -21.83 -9.15
CA PRO A 276 11.94 -20.99 -9.15
C PRO A 276 13.04 -21.57 -10.06
N PRO A 277 13.75 -20.75 -10.83
CA PRO A 277 15.01 -21.16 -11.42
C PRO A 277 16.08 -21.28 -10.33
N GLU A 278 17.11 -22.08 -10.59
CA GLU A 278 18.19 -22.35 -9.64
C GLU A 278 19.46 -21.57 -10.00
N ASN A 279 20.20 -21.12 -8.98
CA ASN A 279 21.54 -20.54 -9.09
C ASN A 279 21.69 -19.32 -10.03
N ILE A 280 20.65 -18.51 -10.16
CA ILE A 280 20.70 -17.25 -10.91
C ILE A 280 20.17 -16.10 -10.06
N TYR A 281 20.62 -14.88 -10.34
CA TYR A 281 20.10 -13.65 -9.76
C TYR A 281 20.41 -12.49 -10.72
N SER A 282 19.69 -11.38 -10.61
CA SER A 282 19.88 -10.22 -11.49
C SER A 282 20.89 -9.22 -10.91
N PRO A 283 21.43 -8.28 -11.72
CA PRO A 283 22.25 -7.19 -11.22
C PRO A 283 21.60 -6.42 -10.07
N LEU A 284 20.28 -6.24 -10.09
CA LEU A 284 19.57 -5.61 -8.98
C LEU A 284 19.63 -6.42 -7.68
N HIS A 285 19.56 -7.75 -7.72
CA HIS A 285 19.77 -8.55 -6.51
C HIS A 285 21.20 -8.34 -5.97
N GLY A 286 22.18 -8.26 -6.86
CA GLY A 286 23.55 -7.87 -6.52
C GLY A 286 23.63 -6.48 -5.89
N PHE A 287 22.83 -5.51 -6.35
CA PHE A 287 22.75 -4.17 -5.75
C PHE A 287 22.22 -4.22 -4.32
N ILE A 288 21.22 -5.05 -4.04
CA ILE A 288 20.70 -5.23 -2.67
C ILE A 288 21.74 -5.92 -1.78
N LYS A 289 22.44 -6.93 -2.30
CA LYS A 289 23.58 -7.57 -1.61
C LYS A 289 24.68 -6.56 -1.29
N MET A 290 25.01 -5.65 -2.21
CA MET A 290 25.97 -4.57 -1.98
C MET A 290 25.54 -3.66 -0.82
N LEU A 291 24.24 -3.33 -0.70
CA LEU A 291 23.74 -2.55 0.45
C LEU A 291 23.91 -3.31 1.77
N GLN A 292 23.72 -4.63 1.77
CA GLN A 292 23.99 -5.48 2.93
C GLN A 292 25.48 -5.47 3.29
N ASP A 293 26.36 -5.67 2.31
CA ASP A 293 27.82 -5.73 2.53
C ASP A 293 28.40 -4.42 3.05
N LYS A 294 27.74 -3.31 2.75
CA LYS A 294 28.07 -1.99 3.29
C LYS A 294 27.42 -1.69 4.65
N GLY A 295 26.68 -2.64 5.23
CA GLY A 295 25.98 -2.49 6.51
C GLY A 295 24.78 -1.54 6.48
N LYS A 296 24.23 -1.25 5.29
CA LYS A 296 23.16 -0.24 5.11
C LYS A 296 21.76 -0.83 4.99
N LEU A 297 21.66 -2.11 4.60
CA LEU A 297 20.37 -2.79 4.44
C LEU A 297 19.75 -3.08 5.81
N LEU A 298 18.63 -2.44 6.13
CA LEU A 298 17.79 -2.82 7.26
C LEU A 298 17.09 -4.14 6.96
N ARG A 299 16.33 -4.16 5.86
CA ARG A 299 15.58 -5.34 5.40
C ARG A 299 15.22 -5.21 3.92
N ASN A 300 15.18 -6.34 3.23
CA ASN A 300 14.52 -6.51 1.95
C ASN A 300 13.19 -7.27 2.12
N TYR A 301 12.08 -6.60 1.89
CA TYR A 301 10.74 -7.18 1.80
C TYR A 301 10.46 -7.55 0.35
N THR A 302 10.49 -8.83 0.02
CA THR A 302 10.24 -9.32 -1.33
C THR A 302 8.84 -9.89 -1.46
N GLN A 303 8.15 -9.52 -2.54
CA GLN A 303 6.88 -10.12 -2.93
C GLN A 303 7.08 -11.38 -3.78
N ASN A 304 8.33 -11.67 -4.17
CA ASN A 304 8.66 -12.79 -5.02
C ASN A 304 8.70 -14.09 -4.23
N ILE A 305 8.43 -15.18 -4.94
CA ILE A 305 8.47 -16.56 -4.44
C ILE A 305 9.62 -17.38 -5.05
N ASP A 306 10.42 -16.73 -5.91
CA ASP A 306 11.49 -17.32 -6.70
C ASP A 306 12.78 -17.60 -5.88
N ASN A 307 12.89 -17.00 -4.69
CA ASN A 307 13.97 -17.21 -3.72
C ASN A 307 15.36 -16.77 -4.22
N LEU A 308 15.42 -15.89 -5.22
CA LEU A 308 16.68 -15.46 -5.83
C LEU A 308 17.53 -14.59 -4.91
N GLU A 309 16.92 -13.96 -3.91
CA GLU A 309 17.61 -13.18 -2.88
C GLU A 309 18.66 -14.02 -2.13
N SER A 310 18.33 -15.29 -1.85
CA SER A 310 19.22 -16.23 -1.19
C SER A 310 20.44 -16.57 -2.06
N TYR A 311 20.23 -16.76 -3.37
CA TYR A 311 21.32 -17.04 -4.33
C TYR A 311 22.23 -15.83 -4.56
N ALA A 312 21.70 -14.61 -4.46
CA ALA A 312 22.50 -13.39 -4.44
C ALA A 312 23.32 -13.21 -3.14
N GLY A 313 23.11 -14.08 -2.14
CA GLY A 313 23.81 -14.05 -0.85
C GLY A 313 23.22 -13.08 0.17
N ILE A 314 21.97 -12.62 -0.02
CA ILE A 314 21.30 -11.78 0.98
C ILE A 314 20.97 -12.67 2.18
N GLU A 315 21.31 -12.19 3.38
CA GLU A 315 21.20 -12.97 4.62
C GLU A 315 19.73 -13.31 4.94
N PRO A 316 19.42 -14.51 5.47
CA PRO A 316 18.06 -14.90 5.84
C PRO A 316 17.38 -13.93 6.81
N GLU A 317 18.13 -13.31 7.72
CA GLU A 317 17.65 -12.26 8.60
C GLU A 317 17.31 -10.97 7.85
N LYS A 318 18.01 -10.65 6.76
CA LYS A 318 17.78 -9.44 5.97
C LYS A 318 16.64 -9.60 4.97
N VAL A 319 16.21 -10.81 4.64
CA VAL A 319 15.11 -11.07 3.71
C VAL A 319 13.80 -11.41 4.42
N VAL A 320 12.70 -10.80 3.97
CA VAL A 320 11.33 -11.19 4.33
C VAL A 320 10.59 -11.55 3.04
N GLN A 321 10.37 -12.85 2.83
CA GLN A 321 9.53 -13.37 1.75
C GLN A 321 8.07 -13.18 2.14
N CYS A 322 7.51 -12.03 1.76
CA CYS A 322 6.18 -11.59 2.17
C CYS A 322 5.09 -12.56 1.72
N HIS A 323 5.26 -13.17 0.55
CA HIS A 323 4.30 -14.12 -0.02
C HIS A 323 4.80 -15.57 0.07
N GLY A 324 5.67 -15.87 1.05
CA GLY A 324 6.23 -17.20 1.22
C GLY A 324 7.19 -17.59 0.09
N SER A 325 7.48 -18.89 -0.03
CA SER A 325 8.38 -19.42 -1.05
C SER A 325 8.19 -20.92 -1.27
N PHE A 326 8.81 -21.45 -2.31
CA PHE A 326 8.87 -22.89 -2.58
C PHE A 326 9.88 -23.64 -1.70
N ALA A 327 10.45 -23.01 -0.66
CA ALA A 327 11.44 -23.65 0.23
C ALA A 327 10.86 -24.89 0.92
N THR A 328 9.59 -24.84 1.31
CA THR A 328 8.87 -25.93 1.97
C THR A 328 7.47 -26.08 1.42
N ALA A 329 6.87 -27.24 1.66
CA ALA A 329 5.47 -27.50 1.42
C ALA A 329 4.82 -28.06 2.69
N SER A 330 3.51 -27.89 2.84
CA SER A 330 2.75 -28.35 3.99
C SER A 330 1.49 -29.09 3.53
N CYS A 331 1.14 -30.17 4.23
CA CYS A 331 -0.16 -30.82 4.02
C CYS A 331 -1.29 -29.92 4.51
N THR A 332 -2.29 -29.69 3.66
CA THR A 332 -3.49 -28.90 4.01
C THR A 332 -4.34 -29.51 5.12
N THR A 333 -4.14 -30.79 5.45
CA THR A 333 -4.97 -31.55 6.39
C THR A 333 -4.28 -31.83 7.71
N CYS A 334 -3.10 -32.47 7.69
CA CYS A 334 -2.37 -32.80 8.92
C CYS A 334 -1.25 -31.80 9.25
N HIS A 335 -1.04 -30.78 8.41
CA HIS A 335 0.01 -29.76 8.58
C HIS A 335 1.44 -30.29 8.63
N TRP A 336 1.65 -31.56 8.23
CA TRP A 336 2.99 -32.10 8.06
C TRP A 336 3.75 -31.32 6.99
N LYS A 337 4.98 -30.91 7.32
CA LYS A 337 5.81 -30.03 6.52
C LYS A 337 7.05 -30.77 6.02
N LEU A 338 7.42 -30.52 4.76
CA LEU A 338 8.58 -31.12 4.10
C LEU A 338 9.33 -30.09 3.22
N PRO A 339 10.59 -30.35 2.85
CA PRO A 339 11.31 -29.54 1.87
C PRO A 339 10.57 -29.50 0.53
N GLY A 340 10.38 -28.32 -0.06
CA GLY A 340 9.54 -28.11 -1.24
C GLY A 340 10.09 -28.78 -2.50
N GLU A 341 11.42 -28.90 -2.59
CA GLU A 341 12.13 -29.68 -3.62
C GLU A 341 11.62 -31.13 -3.76
N LYS A 342 11.05 -31.72 -2.70
CA LYS A 342 10.45 -33.07 -2.75
C LYS A 342 9.17 -33.15 -3.56
N ILE A 343 8.49 -32.03 -3.84
CA ILE A 343 7.26 -32.00 -4.64
C ILE A 343 7.46 -31.40 -6.04
N PHE A 344 8.67 -30.95 -6.39
CA PHE A 344 8.94 -30.32 -7.69
C PHE A 344 8.73 -31.28 -8.86
N GLU A 345 9.10 -32.55 -8.71
CA GLU A 345 8.89 -33.54 -9.77
C GLU A 345 7.41 -33.80 -10.05
N ASN A 346 6.58 -33.87 -8.99
CA ASN A 346 5.13 -33.95 -9.16
C ASN A 346 4.59 -32.72 -9.90
N ILE A 347 5.03 -31.51 -9.50
CA ILE A 347 4.63 -30.26 -10.16
C ILE A 347 4.99 -30.27 -11.65
N ARG A 348 6.22 -30.69 -12.01
CA ARG A 348 6.67 -30.76 -13.41
C ARG A 348 5.87 -31.76 -14.23
N ARG A 349 5.40 -32.84 -13.61
CA ARG A 349 4.56 -33.88 -14.24
C ARG A 349 3.07 -33.55 -14.22
N LEU A 350 2.67 -32.39 -13.68
CA LEU A 350 1.27 -32.00 -13.47
C LEU A 350 0.50 -33.01 -12.59
N GLU A 351 1.21 -33.65 -11.66
CA GLU A 351 0.65 -34.59 -10.69
C GLU A 351 0.39 -33.87 -9.35
N LEU A 352 -0.72 -34.20 -8.69
CA LEU A 352 -0.97 -33.70 -7.34
C LEU A 352 0.05 -34.32 -6.35
N PRO A 353 0.84 -33.51 -5.63
CA PRO A 353 1.70 -34.03 -4.59
C PRO A 353 0.85 -34.38 -3.35
N LEU A 354 0.86 -35.67 -3.00
CA LEU A 354 0.01 -36.20 -1.93
C LEU A 354 0.80 -36.44 -0.64
N CYS A 355 0.15 -36.17 0.49
CA CYS A 355 0.71 -36.38 1.81
C CYS A 355 0.70 -37.89 2.15
N PRO A 356 1.86 -38.49 2.49
CA PRO A 356 1.95 -39.92 2.80
C PRO A 356 1.13 -40.31 4.04
N TYR A 357 0.98 -39.40 5.01
CA TYR A 357 0.22 -39.66 6.24
C TYR A 357 -1.29 -39.60 6.06
N CYS A 358 -1.78 -38.81 5.10
CA CYS A 358 -3.22 -38.69 4.81
C CYS A 358 -3.66 -39.58 3.64
N TYR A 359 -2.73 -40.22 2.94
CA TYR A 359 -2.98 -40.94 1.69
C TYR A 359 -4.04 -42.03 1.82
N MET A 360 -4.00 -42.84 2.90
CA MET A 360 -4.95 -43.93 3.09
C MET A 360 -6.40 -43.42 3.20
N LYS A 361 -6.63 -42.41 4.05
CA LYS A 361 -7.95 -41.75 4.17
C LYS A 361 -8.36 -41.08 2.86
N ARG A 362 -7.43 -40.41 2.18
CA ARG A 362 -7.71 -39.82 0.86
C ARG A 362 -8.22 -40.87 -0.13
N LYS A 363 -7.61 -42.05 -0.18
CA LYS A 363 -8.02 -43.14 -1.08
C LYS A 363 -9.41 -43.68 -0.77
N GLU A 364 -9.82 -43.67 0.50
CA GLU A 364 -11.20 -44.01 0.91
C GLU A 364 -12.21 -42.97 0.40
N TYR A 365 -11.87 -41.68 0.49
CA TYR A 365 -12.75 -40.59 0.02
C TYR A 365 -12.78 -40.44 -1.51
N PHE A 366 -11.66 -40.71 -2.18
CA PHE A 366 -11.48 -40.51 -3.61
C PHE A 366 -10.85 -41.76 -4.27
N PRO A 367 -11.60 -42.88 -4.37
CA PRO A 367 -11.07 -44.14 -4.90
C PRO A 367 -10.70 -44.10 -6.39
N ASN A 368 -11.24 -43.14 -7.15
CA ASN A 368 -11.07 -43.04 -8.62
C ASN A 368 -10.19 -41.85 -9.09
N ASP A 369 -9.53 -41.14 -8.17
CA ASP A 369 -8.79 -39.89 -8.44
C ASP A 369 -7.48 -40.08 -9.23
N THR A 370 -7.16 -41.30 -9.64
CA THR A 370 -6.07 -41.62 -10.57
C THR A 370 -6.48 -41.48 -12.04
N SER A 371 -7.72 -41.10 -12.32
CA SER A 371 -8.29 -41.01 -13.68
C SER A 371 -8.53 -39.56 -14.06
N THR A 372 -7.87 -39.08 -15.12
CA THR A 372 -7.94 -37.71 -15.67
C THR A 372 -9.30 -37.32 -16.30
N ALA A 373 -10.41 -37.93 -15.88
CA ALA A 373 -11.74 -37.69 -16.43
C ALA A 373 -12.62 -36.91 -15.44
N PRO A 374 -13.35 -35.86 -15.86
CA PRO A 374 -14.34 -35.21 -15.01
C PRO A 374 -15.50 -36.20 -14.75
N GLN A 375 -15.75 -36.54 -13.49
CA GLN A 375 -16.95 -37.27 -13.10
C GLN A 375 -17.78 -36.47 -12.09
N GLU A 376 -19.08 -36.45 -12.31
CA GLU A 376 -20.09 -35.95 -11.38
C GLU A 376 -20.09 -36.83 -10.13
N LEU A 377 -19.38 -36.38 -9.09
CA LEU A 377 -19.51 -36.94 -7.75
C LEU A 377 -20.89 -36.57 -7.22
N THR A 378 -21.74 -37.56 -6.93
CA THR A 378 -22.94 -37.35 -6.13
C THR A 378 -22.48 -36.84 -4.75
N PRO A 379 -22.81 -35.59 -4.35
CA PRO A 379 -22.30 -35.05 -3.10
C PRO A 379 -23.02 -35.74 -1.94
N SER A 380 -22.37 -36.70 -1.29
CA SER A 380 -22.77 -37.06 0.06
C SER A 380 -22.42 -35.89 0.98
N LEU A 381 -23.27 -35.58 1.95
CA LEU A 381 -23.11 -34.46 2.89
C LEU A 381 -21.82 -34.53 3.76
N HIS A 382 -20.98 -35.56 3.57
CA HIS A 382 -19.79 -35.86 4.35
C HIS A 382 -18.51 -36.06 3.52
N THR A 383 -18.52 -35.79 2.20
CA THR A 383 -17.31 -35.91 1.39
C THR A 383 -16.37 -34.73 1.72
N PRO A 384 -15.11 -34.97 2.12
CA PRO A 384 -14.16 -33.89 2.39
C PRO A 384 -13.78 -33.14 1.09
N LEU A 385 -13.20 -31.95 1.23
CA LEU A 385 -12.73 -31.16 0.10
C LEU A 385 -11.67 -31.91 -0.72
N LYS A 386 -11.56 -31.65 -2.03
CA LYS A 386 -10.57 -32.30 -2.91
C LYS A 386 -9.13 -32.03 -2.47
N SER A 387 -8.87 -30.99 -1.70
CA SER A 387 -7.57 -30.70 -1.08
C SER A 387 -7.18 -31.65 0.05
N HIS A 388 -8.05 -32.55 0.52
CA HIS A 388 -7.74 -33.45 1.64
C HIS A 388 -6.50 -34.31 1.39
N GLY A 389 -5.46 -34.17 2.22
CA GLY A 389 -4.21 -34.91 2.05
C GLY A 389 -3.36 -34.47 0.85
N VAL A 390 -3.61 -33.27 0.31
CA VAL A 390 -2.76 -32.65 -0.72
C VAL A 390 -1.68 -31.80 -0.04
N LEU A 391 -0.46 -31.85 -0.57
CA LEU A 391 0.63 -30.97 -0.17
C LEU A 391 0.46 -29.64 -0.91
N LYS A 392 0.69 -28.51 -0.25
CA LYS A 392 0.67 -27.16 -0.83
C LYS A 392 2.04 -26.53 -0.60
N PRO A 393 2.68 -25.89 -1.60
CA PRO A 393 3.88 -25.10 -1.35
C PRO A 393 3.58 -23.97 -0.36
N ASP A 394 4.53 -23.63 0.50
CA ASP A 394 4.38 -22.57 1.51
C ASP A 394 4.50 -21.15 0.90
N ILE A 395 3.91 -20.97 -0.29
CA ILE A 395 3.62 -19.66 -0.90
C ILE A 395 2.25 -19.18 -0.41
N THR A 396 2.10 -17.87 -0.26
CA THR A 396 0.85 -17.25 0.22
C THR A 396 -0.11 -17.04 -0.94
N PHE A 397 -1.28 -17.65 -0.83
CA PHE A 397 -2.39 -17.49 -1.77
C PHE A 397 -3.25 -16.27 -1.38
N PHE A 398 -4.02 -15.72 -2.33
CA PHE A 398 -5.04 -14.72 -2.02
C PHE A 398 -6.07 -15.31 -1.05
N GLY A 399 -6.36 -14.58 0.03
CA GLY A 399 -7.21 -15.06 1.13
C GLY A 399 -6.45 -15.81 2.24
N GLU A 400 -5.17 -16.14 2.03
CA GLU A 400 -4.31 -16.77 3.03
C GLU A 400 -3.55 -15.71 3.84
N ALA A 401 -3.28 -16.01 5.12
CA ALA A 401 -2.47 -15.15 5.96
C ALA A 401 -1.00 -15.12 5.50
N LEU A 402 -0.37 -13.95 5.55
CA LEU A 402 1.07 -13.83 5.28
C LEU A 402 1.89 -14.54 6.37
N PRO A 403 3.14 -14.93 6.08
CA PRO A 403 4.03 -15.53 7.06
C PRO A 403 4.18 -14.64 8.29
N SER A 404 4.16 -15.24 9.49
CA SER A 404 4.27 -14.49 10.77
C SER A 404 5.53 -13.61 10.86
N LYS A 405 6.60 -13.98 10.14
CA LYS A 405 7.83 -13.18 10.00
C LYS A 405 7.52 -11.76 9.52
N PHE A 406 6.64 -11.60 8.53
CA PHE A 406 6.24 -10.28 8.01
C PHE A 406 5.70 -9.37 9.11
N HIS A 407 4.71 -9.85 9.87
CA HIS A 407 4.07 -9.05 10.92
C HIS A 407 4.99 -8.74 12.09
N LYS A 408 5.92 -9.64 12.41
CA LYS A 408 6.93 -9.41 13.46
C LYS A 408 7.93 -8.35 13.05
N THR A 409 8.53 -8.48 11.86
CA THR A 409 9.60 -7.58 11.42
C THR A 409 9.08 -6.19 11.08
N ILE A 410 7.91 -6.08 10.42
CA ILE A 410 7.43 -4.78 9.93
C ILE A 410 7.15 -3.77 11.05
N ARG A 411 6.70 -4.25 12.22
CA ARG A 411 6.45 -3.37 13.39
C ARG A 411 7.73 -2.70 13.89
N GLU A 412 8.85 -3.40 13.82
CA GLU A 412 10.14 -2.88 14.26
C GLU A 412 10.84 -2.06 13.18
N ASP A 413 10.79 -2.55 11.93
CA ASP A 413 11.57 -1.97 10.83
C ASP A 413 11.00 -0.61 10.39
N ILE A 414 9.68 -0.42 10.42
CA ILE A 414 9.02 0.84 10.00
C ILE A 414 9.52 2.03 10.81
N LEU A 415 9.69 1.89 12.13
CA LEU A 415 10.12 2.98 13.01
C LEU A 415 11.63 3.26 12.90
N LYS A 416 12.41 2.28 12.43
CA LYS A 416 13.87 2.37 12.31
C LYS A 416 14.32 2.83 10.92
N CYS A 417 13.47 2.67 9.91
CA CYS A 417 13.73 2.97 8.51
C CYS A 417 14.13 4.45 8.32
N ASP A 418 15.23 4.69 7.60
CA ASP A 418 15.69 6.03 7.22
C ASP A 418 15.69 6.28 5.69
N LEU A 419 15.37 5.26 4.90
CA LEU A 419 15.23 5.34 3.44
C LEU A 419 14.39 4.16 2.93
N LEU A 420 13.34 4.43 2.15
CA LEU A 420 12.53 3.39 1.49
C LEU A 420 12.78 3.38 -0.02
N ILE A 421 13.11 2.20 -0.57
CA ILE A 421 13.28 2.00 -2.01
C ILE A 421 12.32 0.90 -2.47
N CYS A 422 11.33 1.25 -3.30
CA CYS A 422 10.44 0.29 -3.95
C CYS A 422 10.94 0.00 -5.36
N ILE A 423 11.11 -1.28 -5.70
CA ILE A 423 11.72 -1.70 -6.97
C ILE A 423 10.90 -2.78 -7.66
N GLY A 424 10.60 -2.58 -8.94
CA GLY A 424 10.01 -3.63 -9.79
C GLY A 424 8.63 -4.10 -9.33
N THR A 425 7.82 -3.24 -8.71
CA THR A 425 6.49 -3.60 -8.19
C THR A 425 5.42 -2.61 -8.62
N SER A 426 4.20 -3.12 -8.85
CA SER A 426 3.02 -2.28 -9.07
C SER A 426 2.36 -1.84 -7.76
N LEU A 427 2.81 -2.33 -6.59
CA LEU A 427 2.21 -2.08 -5.27
C LEU A 427 0.69 -2.28 -5.20
N LYS A 428 0.18 -3.35 -5.84
CA LYS A 428 -1.27 -3.64 -5.88
C LYS A 428 -1.75 -4.67 -4.85
N VAL A 429 -0.83 -5.29 -4.10
CA VAL A 429 -1.14 -6.42 -3.21
C VAL A 429 -0.87 -6.02 -1.77
N ALA A 430 -1.95 -5.85 -1.01
CA ALA A 430 -1.91 -5.63 0.44
C ALA A 430 -1.62 -6.96 1.16
N PRO A 431 -1.03 -6.93 2.37
CA PRO A 431 -0.64 -5.75 3.15
C PRO A 431 0.73 -5.16 2.75
N VAL A 432 1.48 -5.78 1.83
CA VAL A 432 2.81 -5.30 1.42
C VAL A 432 2.74 -3.90 0.78
N SER A 433 1.70 -3.63 -0.02
CA SER A 433 1.48 -2.29 -0.59
C SER A 433 1.35 -1.18 0.45
N GLU A 434 0.93 -1.50 1.67
CA GLU A 434 0.69 -0.52 2.72
C GLU A 434 1.98 -0.08 3.44
N ILE A 435 3.11 -0.74 3.20
CA ILE A 435 4.41 -0.35 3.77
C ILE A 435 4.71 1.14 3.46
N VAL A 436 4.41 1.60 2.24
CA VAL A 436 4.62 3.01 1.83
C VAL A 436 3.79 4.01 2.66
N ASN A 437 2.68 3.55 3.24
CA ASN A 437 1.78 4.35 4.08
C ASN A 437 2.12 4.24 5.58
N MET A 438 2.85 3.20 5.98
CA MET A 438 3.26 2.96 7.38
C MET A 438 4.57 3.66 7.74
N VAL A 439 5.47 3.84 6.77
CA VAL A 439 6.77 4.50 6.98
C VAL A 439 6.60 5.95 7.44
N PRO A 440 7.38 6.44 8.42
CA PRO A 440 7.29 7.82 8.91
C PRO A 440 7.40 8.86 7.79
N SER A 441 6.67 9.97 7.92
CA SER A 441 6.51 10.98 6.87
C SER A 441 7.80 11.65 6.42
N HIS A 442 8.81 11.75 7.30
CA HIS A 442 10.11 12.35 7.02
C HIS A 442 11.05 11.43 6.24
N VAL A 443 10.73 10.14 6.12
CA VAL A 443 11.58 9.17 5.42
C VAL A 443 11.43 9.35 3.90
N PRO A 444 12.53 9.54 3.17
CA PRO A 444 12.49 9.60 1.71
C PRO A 444 12.02 8.27 1.10
N GLN A 445 11.13 8.34 0.12
CA GLN A 445 10.60 7.19 -0.61
C GLN A 445 10.94 7.29 -2.10
N ILE A 446 11.61 6.27 -2.63
CA ILE A 446 12.05 6.19 -4.02
C ILE A 446 11.34 5.03 -4.73
N LEU A 447 10.90 5.26 -5.97
CA LEU A 447 10.44 4.22 -6.88
C LEU A 447 11.49 4.01 -7.98
N ILE A 448 11.90 2.76 -8.17
CA ILE A 448 12.64 2.30 -9.35
C ILE A 448 11.75 1.30 -10.07
N ASN A 449 11.13 1.70 -11.17
CA ASN A 449 10.19 0.83 -11.87
C ASN A 449 10.06 1.22 -13.33
N ARG A 450 9.61 0.31 -14.20
CA ARG A 450 9.36 0.68 -15.60
C ARG A 450 8.20 1.67 -15.72
N ASP A 451 7.15 1.47 -14.93
CA ASP A 451 5.91 2.22 -14.98
C ASP A 451 5.68 2.99 -13.65
N PRO A 452 5.08 4.20 -13.68
CA PRO A 452 4.77 4.94 -12.44
C PRO A 452 3.66 4.25 -11.62
N VAL A 453 3.76 4.33 -10.29
CA VAL A 453 2.73 3.84 -9.36
C VAL A 453 1.81 5.00 -8.97
N ARG A 454 0.64 5.11 -9.62
CA ARG A 454 -0.25 6.29 -9.52
C ARG A 454 -0.99 6.44 -8.19
N HIS A 455 -1.03 5.39 -7.37
CA HIS A 455 -1.73 5.40 -6.08
C HIS A 455 -0.80 5.59 -4.88
N ALA A 456 0.49 5.85 -5.11
CA ALA A 456 1.49 6.11 -4.08
C ALA A 456 2.29 7.38 -4.42
N GLU A 457 2.67 8.14 -3.40
CA GLU A 457 3.36 9.43 -3.54
C GLU A 457 4.85 9.30 -3.20
N PHE A 458 5.65 8.89 -4.18
CA PHE A 458 7.11 8.80 -4.07
C PHE A 458 7.78 10.17 -4.24
N ASP A 459 8.84 10.42 -3.48
CA ASP A 459 9.62 11.66 -3.58
C ASP A 459 10.38 11.71 -4.90
N LEU A 460 10.99 10.59 -5.28
CA LEU A 460 11.71 10.39 -6.53
C LEU A 460 11.24 9.13 -7.26
N ASN A 461 10.96 9.25 -8.55
CA ASN A 461 10.59 8.16 -9.44
C ASN A 461 11.67 8.05 -10.54
N LEU A 462 12.36 6.92 -10.60
CA LEU A 462 13.34 6.57 -11.62
C LEU A 462 12.72 5.52 -12.54
N LEU A 463 12.23 5.97 -13.68
CA LEU A 463 11.46 5.17 -14.62
C LEU A 463 12.36 4.53 -15.68
N GLY A 464 12.41 3.20 -15.71
CA GLY A 464 13.27 2.45 -16.62
C GLY A 464 13.47 1.00 -16.18
N TYR A 465 14.37 0.29 -16.84
CA TYR A 465 14.78 -1.05 -16.40
C TYR A 465 15.57 -0.95 -15.10
N CYS A 466 15.19 -1.74 -14.09
CA CYS A 466 15.76 -1.63 -12.75
C CYS A 466 17.27 -1.95 -12.71
N ASP A 467 17.76 -2.86 -13.55
CA ASP A 467 19.20 -3.16 -13.67
C ASP A 467 20.00 -1.96 -14.21
N ASP A 468 19.44 -1.22 -15.18
CA ASP A 468 20.05 -0.01 -15.73
C ASP A 468 20.07 1.12 -14.69
N VAL A 469 18.95 1.32 -13.99
CA VAL A 469 18.87 2.32 -12.90
C VAL A 469 19.84 1.98 -11.77
N ALA A 470 19.91 0.71 -11.35
CA ALA A 470 20.85 0.26 -10.33
C ALA A 470 22.29 0.51 -10.75
N THR A 471 22.63 0.24 -12.02
CA THR A 471 23.94 0.51 -12.59
C THR A 471 24.28 2.00 -12.55
N LEU A 472 23.38 2.86 -13.02
CA LEU A 472 23.54 4.32 -12.99
C LEU A 472 23.79 4.84 -11.57
N ILE A 473 23.00 4.37 -10.59
CA ILE A 473 23.11 4.83 -9.20
C ILE A 473 24.40 4.30 -8.55
N ALA A 474 24.78 3.04 -8.79
CA ALA A 474 26.04 2.49 -8.33
C ALA A 474 27.25 3.25 -8.91
N GLN A 475 27.24 3.58 -10.20
CA GLN A 475 28.25 4.44 -10.84
C GLN A 475 28.36 5.82 -10.16
N LYS A 476 27.24 6.50 -9.93
CA LYS A 476 27.21 7.81 -9.24
C LYS A 476 27.68 7.73 -7.78
N CYS A 477 27.50 6.59 -7.13
CA CYS A 477 28.06 6.31 -5.81
C CYS A 477 29.55 5.94 -5.83
N SER A 478 30.11 5.65 -7.01
CA SER A 478 31.42 5.00 -7.16
C SER A 478 31.49 3.67 -6.40
N TRP A 479 30.41 2.89 -6.47
CA TRP A 479 30.30 1.57 -5.86
C TRP A 479 30.20 0.48 -6.93
N ASP A 480 30.73 -0.70 -6.61
CA ASP A 480 30.68 -1.87 -7.47
C ASP A 480 29.54 -2.81 -7.06
N ILE A 481 28.75 -3.24 -8.04
CA ILE A 481 27.71 -4.27 -7.84
C ILE A 481 28.39 -5.66 -7.89
N PRO A 482 28.25 -6.50 -6.84
CA PRO A 482 28.76 -7.87 -6.84
C PRO A 482 27.90 -8.75 -7.75
N HIS A 483 28.16 -8.70 -9.05
CA HIS A 483 27.47 -9.49 -10.07
C HIS A 483 28.40 -9.74 -11.27
N GLU A 484 28.30 -10.89 -11.92
CA GLU A 484 29.16 -11.27 -13.07
C GLU A 484 29.12 -10.24 -14.22
N SER A 485 27.91 -9.76 -14.55
CA SER A 485 27.68 -8.73 -15.57
C SER A 485 28.22 -7.33 -15.22
N TRP A 486 28.70 -7.08 -13.99
CA TRP A 486 29.12 -5.73 -13.58
C TRP A 486 30.23 -5.16 -14.45
N ASN A 487 31.19 -5.99 -14.88
CA ASN A 487 32.28 -5.55 -15.75
C ASN A 487 31.81 -4.98 -17.09
N LEU A 488 30.67 -5.47 -17.60
CA LEU A 488 30.03 -4.96 -18.81
C LEU A 488 29.16 -3.73 -18.49
N LEU A 489 28.40 -3.78 -17.40
CA LEU A 489 27.46 -2.73 -17.01
C LEU A 489 28.14 -1.44 -16.57
N LYS A 490 29.26 -1.51 -15.85
CA LYS A 490 29.95 -0.35 -15.26
C LYS A 490 30.45 0.69 -16.27
N ASN A 491 30.59 0.30 -17.54
CA ASN A 491 31.01 1.20 -18.62
C ASN A 491 29.84 1.75 -19.45
N LYS A 492 28.62 1.23 -19.26
CA LYS A 492 27.44 1.75 -19.95
C LYS A 492 27.17 3.18 -19.52
N LYS A 493 26.77 4.01 -20.46
CA LYS A 493 26.32 5.38 -20.20
C LYS A 493 24.79 5.42 -20.25
N PHE A 494 24.19 6.29 -19.45
CA PHE A 494 22.75 6.43 -19.37
C PHE A 494 22.32 7.88 -19.62
N ASN A 495 21.16 8.04 -20.25
CA ASN A 495 20.38 9.27 -20.23
C ASN A 495 19.49 9.24 -19.00
N CYS A 496 19.45 10.35 -18.27
CA CYS A 496 18.54 10.54 -17.14
C CYS A 496 17.81 11.87 -17.37
N ILE A 497 16.60 11.78 -17.90
CA ILE A 497 15.82 12.94 -18.37
C ILE A 497 14.72 13.20 -17.35
N GLU A 498 14.67 14.41 -16.79
CA GLU A 498 13.56 14.84 -15.93
C GLU A 498 12.33 15.12 -16.79
N ASN A 499 11.23 14.40 -16.56
CA ASN A 499 9.95 14.64 -17.25
C ASN A 499 9.04 15.57 -16.44
N ASP A 500 9.09 15.41 -15.12
CA ASP A 500 8.36 16.19 -14.11
C ASP A 500 9.21 16.25 -12.84
N ARG A 501 8.92 17.19 -11.94
CA ARG A 501 9.66 17.32 -10.67
C ARG A 501 9.66 16.00 -9.89
N GLY A 502 10.84 15.39 -9.75
CA GLY A 502 11.02 14.08 -9.10
C GLY A 502 10.55 12.88 -9.91
N VAL A 503 10.46 13.01 -11.23
CA VAL A 503 10.16 11.92 -12.17
C VAL A 503 11.16 11.95 -13.31
N TYR A 504 12.01 10.92 -13.38
CA TYR A 504 13.09 10.82 -14.36
C TYR A 504 12.91 9.57 -15.20
N THR A 505 13.12 9.67 -16.51
CA THR A 505 13.27 8.51 -17.38
C THR A 505 14.74 8.17 -17.52
N VAL A 506 15.09 6.92 -17.25
CA VAL A 506 16.45 6.39 -17.36
C VAL A 506 16.51 5.41 -18.53
N THR A 507 17.35 5.70 -19.52
CA THR A 507 17.59 4.84 -20.67
C THR A 507 19.09 4.69 -20.95
N PRO A 508 19.55 3.55 -21.48
CA PRO A 508 20.90 3.44 -22.00
C PRO A 508 21.15 4.47 -23.11
N LYS A 509 22.35 5.04 -23.17
CA LYS A 509 22.80 5.75 -24.38
C LYS A 509 23.15 4.69 -25.42
N GLU A 510 22.54 4.79 -26.60
CA GLU A 510 23.03 4.06 -27.76
C GLU A 510 24.42 4.63 -28.11
N ASP A 511 25.38 3.74 -28.39
CA ASP A 511 26.74 4.10 -28.80
C ASP A 511 26.78 4.66 -30.23
#